data_AF-A0A925GXV7-F1
#
_entry.id   AF-A0A925GXV7-F1
#
_cell.length_a   1.000
_cell.length_b   1.000
_cell.length_c   1.000
_cell.angle_alpha   90.00
_cell.angle_beta   90.00
_cell.angle_gamma   90.00
#
_symmetry.space_group_name_H-M   'P 1'
#
loop_
_entity.id
_entity.type
_entity.pdbx_description
1 polymer ?
#
loop_
_entity_poly.entity_id
_entity_poly.type
_entity_poly.pdbx_seq_one_letter_code
_entity_poly.pdbx_strand_id
1 'polypeptide(L)'
;MRTLSMTSDEYPPIWAMDSTTPVSLTFSSVQPSAPYRLTRSNPIRVFQGALDDKGKPQDVESNAIRLPEASGILLLSWFQTGKPKFLAIQDTPESGRYNDWFLINSTAKSVAIQVGQATKPVVIQPGSQQILKIDCPADQGAATTLAYKEEDTWRKFFSTYLPVHKDQRCMIVLVQTGEKIQVKQIFENLDRNSKVSTP
;
A
#
# COMPACT_ATOMS: atom_id res chain seq x y z
N MET A 1 10.16 6.76 4.71
CA MET A 1 9.43 6.00 3.68
C MET A 1 9.43 4.53 4.07
N ARG A 2 8.29 3.85 4.03
CA ARG A 2 8.18 2.39 4.15
C ARG A 2 7.79 1.81 2.79
N THR A 3 8.01 0.52 2.58
CA THR A 3 7.73 -0.17 1.31
C THR A 3 6.83 -1.37 1.56
N LEU A 4 5.95 -1.69 0.60
CA LEU A 4 5.03 -2.81 0.69
C LEU A 4 4.71 -3.35 -0.71
N SER A 5 4.94 -4.65 -0.91
CA SER A 5 4.55 -5.34 -2.15
C SER A 5 3.11 -5.81 -2.06
N MET A 6 2.39 -5.69 -3.17
CA MET A 6 1.04 -6.22 -3.36
C MET A 6 1.04 -7.64 -3.92
N THR A 7 2.16 -8.13 -4.42
CA THR A 7 2.31 -9.52 -4.87
C THR A 7 3.34 -10.26 -4.01
N SER A 8 3.33 -11.59 -4.05
CA SER A 8 4.37 -12.42 -3.43
C SER A 8 5.58 -12.63 -4.33
N ASP A 9 5.56 -12.06 -5.53
CA ASP A 9 6.64 -12.24 -6.51
C ASP A 9 7.92 -11.62 -5.99
N GLU A 10 9.03 -12.28 -6.30
CA GLU A 10 10.35 -11.74 -6.04
C GLU A 10 10.62 -10.56 -6.97
N TYR A 11 11.05 -9.44 -6.39
CA TYR A 11 11.46 -8.29 -7.18
C TYR A 11 12.91 -8.45 -7.61
N PRO A 12 13.28 -7.96 -8.81
CA PRO A 12 14.68 -7.65 -9.05
C PRO A 12 15.16 -6.62 -8.01
N PRO A 13 16.48 -6.41 -7.83
CA PRO A 13 16.96 -5.33 -6.97
C PRO A 13 16.33 -3.99 -7.36
N ILE A 14 15.82 -3.25 -6.37
CA ILE A 14 15.20 -1.93 -6.57
C ILE A 14 15.97 -0.90 -5.78
N TRP A 15 16.24 0.25 -6.40
CA TRP A 15 17.03 1.33 -5.81
C TRP A 15 16.27 2.65 -5.90
N ALA A 16 16.24 3.42 -4.82
CA ALA A 16 15.87 4.82 -4.85
C ALA A 16 17.13 5.70 -4.86
N MET A 17 17.13 6.80 -5.61
CA MET A 17 18.23 7.77 -5.55
C MET A 17 17.99 8.77 -4.42
N ASP A 18 18.85 8.73 -3.41
CA ASP A 18 18.98 9.77 -2.40
C ASP A 18 20.11 10.73 -2.80
N SER A 19 19.74 11.88 -3.35
CA SER A 19 20.64 12.93 -3.88
C SER A 19 21.55 12.43 -5.01
N THR A 20 22.52 11.58 -4.70
CA THR A 20 23.46 10.95 -5.64
C THR A 20 23.76 9.48 -5.31
N THR A 21 23.26 8.97 -4.18
CA THR A 21 23.57 7.63 -3.69
C THR A 21 22.36 6.72 -3.85
N PRO A 22 22.50 5.54 -4.45
CA PRO A 22 21.41 4.58 -4.49
C PRO A 22 21.18 3.97 -3.10
N VAL A 23 19.93 3.90 -2.70
CA VAL A 23 19.45 3.24 -1.48
C VAL A 23 18.61 2.04 -1.89
N SER A 24 18.97 0.85 -1.42
CA SER A 24 18.22 -0.37 -1.72
C SER A 24 16.83 -0.32 -1.07
N LEU A 25 15.80 -0.60 -1.86
CA LEU A 25 14.42 -0.71 -1.42
C LEU A 25 14.02 -2.19 -1.36
N THR A 26 13.79 -2.69 -0.15
CA THR A 26 13.27 -4.05 0.04
C THR A 26 11.76 -4.01 0.17
N PHE A 27 11.01 -4.76 -0.63
CA PHE A 27 9.54 -4.81 -0.53
C PHE A 27 9.09 -6.07 0.19
N SER A 28 8.38 -5.90 1.30
CA SER A 28 7.72 -7.00 2.02
C SER A 28 6.31 -7.22 1.49
N SER A 29 5.88 -8.47 1.33
CA SER A 29 4.52 -8.81 0.90
C SER A 29 3.56 -9.07 2.07
N VAL A 30 4.08 -9.07 3.31
CA VAL A 30 3.37 -9.45 4.54
C VAL A 30 2.90 -8.23 5.32
N GLN A 31 3.79 -7.27 5.57
CA GLN A 31 3.52 -6.01 6.25
C GLN A 31 4.49 -4.92 5.76
N PRO A 32 4.19 -3.62 5.95
CA PRO A 32 5.11 -2.55 5.56
C PRO A 32 6.51 -2.75 6.14
N SER A 33 7.54 -2.39 5.38
CA SER A 33 8.94 -2.48 5.81
C SER A 33 9.23 -1.57 7.01
N ALA A 34 10.40 -1.76 7.62
CA ALA A 34 11.00 -0.73 8.46
C ALA A 34 11.15 0.60 7.70
N PRO A 35 11.06 1.75 8.38
CA PRO A 35 11.17 3.06 7.74
C PRO A 35 12.59 3.37 7.27
N TYR A 36 12.71 3.71 5.99
CA TYR A 36 13.88 4.32 5.38
C TYR A 36 13.85 5.83 5.52
N ARG A 37 14.98 6.44 5.86
CA ARG A 37 15.18 7.89 5.73
C ARG A 37 15.78 8.16 4.36
N LEU A 38 15.13 9.03 3.60
CA LEU A 38 15.58 9.48 2.29
C LEU A 38 15.50 11.01 2.29
N THR A 39 16.50 11.68 1.74
CA THR A 39 16.37 13.12 1.46
C THR A 39 15.19 13.31 0.53
N ARG A 40 14.29 14.24 0.87
CA ARG A 40 13.05 14.45 0.15
C ARG A 40 13.34 15.03 -1.25
N SER A 41 13.46 14.15 -2.24
CA SER A 41 13.43 14.47 -3.67
C SER A 41 12.02 14.19 -4.22
N ASN A 42 11.46 15.12 -5.00
CA ASN A 42 10.14 14.95 -5.61
C ASN A 42 10.17 15.39 -7.09
N PRO A 43 9.92 14.48 -8.05
CA PRO A 43 9.67 13.04 -7.87
C PRO A 43 10.92 12.30 -7.39
N ILE A 44 10.73 11.24 -6.60
CA ILE A 44 11.82 10.29 -6.33
C ILE A 44 12.03 9.42 -7.57
N ARG A 45 13.29 9.12 -7.88
CA ARG A 45 13.65 8.22 -8.98
C ARG A 45 13.94 6.83 -8.43
N VAL A 46 13.21 5.84 -8.94
CA VAL A 46 13.39 4.43 -8.59
C VAL A 46 13.88 3.64 -9.80
N PHE A 47 14.93 2.86 -9.61
CA PHE A 47 15.64 2.08 -10.62
C PHE A 47 15.51 0.59 -10.32
N GLN A 48 15.63 -0.23 -11.36
CA GLN A 48 15.53 -1.69 -11.29
C GLN A 48 16.84 -2.34 -11.74
N GLY A 49 17.11 -3.54 -11.25
CA GLY A 49 18.27 -4.33 -11.65
C GLY A 49 19.53 -4.04 -10.85
N ALA A 50 20.63 -4.65 -11.27
CA ALA A 50 21.91 -4.54 -10.58
C ALA A 50 22.51 -3.12 -10.69
N LEU A 51 23.40 -2.79 -9.76
CA LEU A 51 24.32 -1.67 -9.91
C LEU A 51 25.52 -2.11 -10.75
N ASP A 52 26.15 -1.17 -11.46
CA ASP A 52 27.44 -1.35 -12.11
C ASP A 52 28.59 -1.36 -11.08
N ASP A 53 29.81 -1.61 -11.56
CA ASP A 53 31.02 -1.63 -10.73
C ASP A 53 31.33 -0.28 -10.04
N LYS A 54 30.61 0.79 -10.42
CA LYS A 54 30.71 2.14 -9.86
C LYS A 54 29.54 2.47 -8.94
N GLY A 55 28.68 1.48 -8.64
CA GLY A 55 27.51 1.65 -7.80
C GLY A 55 26.39 2.48 -8.45
N LYS A 56 26.28 2.51 -9.77
CA LYS A 56 25.20 3.19 -10.50
C LYS A 56 24.20 2.18 -11.07
N PRO A 57 22.90 2.50 -11.14
CA PRO A 57 21.92 1.60 -11.76
C PRO A 57 22.30 1.27 -13.21
N GLN A 58 22.34 -0.01 -13.57
CA GLN A 58 22.62 -0.46 -14.94
C GLN A 58 21.42 -0.20 -15.87
N ASP A 59 20.19 -0.33 -15.36
CA ASP A 59 18.99 0.08 -16.08
C ASP A 59 18.83 1.61 -15.97
N VAL A 60 18.84 2.29 -17.12
CA VAL A 60 18.78 3.76 -17.19
C VAL A 60 17.33 4.26 -17.08
N GLU A 61 16.34 3.39 -17.30
CA GLU A 61 14.93 3.74 -17.21
C GLU A 61 14.46 3.82 -15.74
N SER A 62 14.49 5.04 -15.20
CA SER A 62 13.95 5.32 -13.87
C SER A 62 12.44 5.55 -13.87
N ASN A 63 11.77 5.04 -12.84
CA ASN A 63 10.39 5.39 -12.52
C ASN A 63 10.40 6.67 -11.68
N ALA A 64 9.79 7.74 -12.20
CA ALA A 64 9.59 8.98 -11.47
C ALA A 64 8.30 8.90 -10.63
N ILE A 65 8.45 8.79 -9.32
CA ILE A 65 7.33 8.62 -8.40
C ILE A 65 7.12 9.93 -7.66
N ARG A 66 5.95 10.55 -7.86
CA ARG A 66 5.56 11.74 -7.12
C ARG A 66 5.27 11.37 -5.67
N LEU A 67 5.85 12.12 -4.74
CA LEU A 67 5.61 11.92 -3.32
C LEU A 67 4.50 12.86 -2.83
N PRO A 68 3.53 12.37 -2.03
CA PRO A 68 2.58 13.25 -1.36
C PRO A 68 3.29 14.17 -0.36
N GLU A 69 2.63 15.27 0.00
CA GLU A 69 3.12 16.21 1.02
C GLU A 69 2.89 15.69 2.44
N ALA A 70 3.61 14.63 2.80
CA ALA A 70 3.53 14.00 4.11
C ALA A 70 4.91 13.65 4.66
N SER A 71 5.03 13.60 5.99
CA SER A 71 6.23 13.13 6.70
C SER A 71 6.40 11.61 6.61
N GLY A 72 5.28 10.88 6.66
CA GLY A 72 5.21 9.43 6.44
C GLY A 72 4.78 9.11 5.02
N ILE A 73 5.57 8.27 4.34
CA ILE A 73 5.27 7.79 2.98
C ILE A 73 5.30 6.28 2.98
N LEU A 74 4.27 5.66 2.40
CA LEU A 74 4.24 4.24 2.08
C LEU A 74 4.35 4.11 0.56
N LEU A 75 5.38 3.39 0.12
CA LEU A 75 5.60 3.07 -1.28
C LEU A 75 5.05 1.68 -1.55
N LEU A 76 3.94 1.63 -2.26
CA LEU A 76 3.33 0.38 -2.74
C LEU A 76 4.00 -0.05 -4.04
N SER A 77 4.18 -1.35 -4.21
CA SER A 77 4.63 -1.93 -5.47
C SER A 77 3.84 -3.16 -5.88
N TRP A 78 3.63 -3.36 -7.18
CA TRP A 78 3.02 -4.57 -7.76
C TRP A 78 3.51 -4.79 -9.19
N PHE A 79 3.36 -6.00 -9.72
CA PHE A 79 3.69 -6.27 -11.12
C PHE A 79 2.50 -5.97 -12.04
N GLN A 80 2.76 -5.23 -13.12
CA GLN A 80 1.86 -5.06 -14.25
C GLN A 80 2.64 -5.36 -15.52
N THR A 81 2.14 -6.32 -16.32
CA THR A 81 2.79 -6.74 -17.58
C THR A 81 4.29 -7.07 -17.40
N GLY A 82 4.63 -7.78 -16.31
CA GLY A 82 6.00 -8.19 -16.01
C GLY A 82 6.94 -7.09 -15.50
N LYS A 83 6.48 -5.84 -15.36
CA LYS A 83 7.26 -4.73 -14.80
C LYS A 83 6.67 -4.29 -13.46
N PRO A 84 7.51 -3.95 -12.47
CA PRO A 84 7.00 -3.40 -11.23
C PRO A 84 6.46 -1.98 -11.45
N LYS A 85 5.34 -1.70 -10.79
CA LYS A 85 4.64 -0.42 -10.74
C LYS A 85 4.70 0.08 -9.32
N PHE A 86 4.73 1.40 -9.17
CA PHE A 86 4.92 2.05 -7.89
C PHE A 86 3.84 3.10 -7.65
N LEU A 87 3.37 3.17 -6.42
CA LEU A 87 2.48 4.24 -5.95
C LEU A 87 2.94 4.70 -4.57
N ALA A 88 3.27 5.99 -4.44
CA ALA A 88 3.55 6.59 -3.14
C ALA A 88 2.28 7.21 -2.56
N ILE A 89 1.97 6.84 -1.33
CA ILE A 89 0.83 7.36 -0.59
C ILE A 89 1.26 7.88 0.78
N GLN A 90 0.44 8.74 1.38
CA GLN A 90 0.69 9.19 2.73
C GLN A 90 0.46 8.03 3.70
N ASP A 91 1.42 7.83 4.59
CA ASP A 91 1.40 6.78 5.59
C ASP A 91 1.13 7.35 6.98
N THR A 92 0.05 6.91 7.60
CA THR A 92 -0.39 7.38 8.93
C THR A 92 -0.41 6.21 9.93
N PRO A 93 0.75 5.64 10.31
CA PRO A 93 0.79 4.51 11.25
C PRO A 93 0.25 4.89 12.63
N GLU A 94 0.49 6.12 13.09
CA GLU A 94 0.12 6.59 14.43
C GLU A 94 -1.39 6.81 14.64
N SER A 95 -2.18 6.84 13.56
CA SER A 95 -3.62 7.09 13.63
C SER A 95 -4.47 5.82 13.69
N GLY A 96 -3.87 4.62 13.59
CA GLY A 96 -4.61 3.38 13.43
C GLY A 96 -4.98 2.74 14.76
N ARG A 97 -6.26 2.78 15.14
CA ARG A 97 -6.83 1.78 16.06
C ARG A 97 -7.11 0.48 15.28
N TYR A 98 -7.34 -0.62 15.99
CA TYR A 98 -7.68 -1.90 15.37
C TYR A 98 -8.91 -1.85 14.45
N ASN A 99 -9.82 -0.91 14.71
CA ASN A 99 -11.04 -0.69 13.96
C ASN A 99 -10.95 0.50 12.97
N ASP A 100 -9.77 1.08 12.77
CA ASP A 100 -9.50 2.08 11.74
C ASP A 100 -8.88 1.38 10.53
N TRP A 101 -9.72 0.94 9.59
CA TRP A 101 -9.27 0.26 8.38
C TRP A 101 -8.76 1.26 7.35
N PHE A 102 -7.54 1.04 6.88
CA PHE A 102 -6.91 1.91 5.89
C PHE A 102 -7.22 1.41 4.49
N LEU A 103 -8.01 2.18 3.74
CA LEU A 103 -8.48 1.78 2.42
C LEU A 103 -7.71 2.55 1.36
N ILE A 104 -7.09 1.83 0.42
CA ILE A 104 -6.27 2.40 -0.63
C ILE A 104 -6.81 1.92 -1.98
N ASN A 105 -7.31 2.85 -2.79
CA ASN A 105 -7.78 2.56 -4.14
C ASN A 105 -6.76 3.00 -5.18
N SER A 106 -5.88 2.09 -5.61
CA SER A 106 -4.92 2.35 -6.69
C SER A 106 -5.47 2.03 -8.09
N THR A 107 -6.76 1.68 -8.18
CA THR A 107 -7.41 1.33 -9.46
C THR A 107 -7.87 2.58 -10.20
N ALA A 108 -8.28 2.41 -11.47
CA ALA A 108 -8.90 3.47 -12.26
C ALA A 108 -10.41 3.61 -12.00
N LYS A 109 -11.03 2.73 -11.20
CA LYS A 109 -12.48 2.71 -10.93
C LYS A 109 -12.77 3.18 -9.50
N SER A 110 -13.88 3.88 -9.30
CA SER A 110 -14.37 4.13 -7.93
C SER A 110 -14.80 2.80 -7.31
N VAL A 111 -14.49 2.60 -6.03
CA VAL A 111 -14.84 1.36 -5.31
C VAL A 111 -15.63 1.71 -4.06
N ALA A 112 -16.79 1.08 -3.91
CA ALA A 112 -17.59 1.11 -2.70
C ALA A 112 -17.22 -0.06 -1.81
N ILE A 113 -17.01 0.21 -0.52
CA ILE A 113 -16.86 -0.79 0.53
C ILE A 113 -18.06 -0.76 1.46
N GLN A 114 -18.57 -1.93 1.81
CA GLN A 114 -19.59 -2.11 2.84
C GLN A 114 -19.07 -3.08 3.89
N VAL A 115 -19.15 -2.69 5.17
CA VAL A 115 -18.70 -3.50 6.31
C VAL A 115 -19.86 -3.74 7.26
N GLY A 116 -20.36 -4.97 7.32
CA GLY A 116 -21.64 -5.33 7.95
C GLY A 116 -22.83 -5.13 7.01
N GLN A 117 -23.90 -5.89 7.21
CA GLN A 117 -25.05 -5.89 6.30
C GLN A 117 -25.91 -4.61 6.39
N ALA A 118 -25.91 -3.93 7.54
CA ALA A 118 -26.74 -2.75 7.79
C ALA A 118 -26.03 -1.41 7.56
N THR A 119 -24.74 -1.41 7.18
CA THR A 119 -23.98 -0.17 6.99
C THR A 119 -24.14 0.36 5.57
N LYS A 120 -24.14 1.69 5.43
CA LYS A 120 -24.09 2.33 4.11
C LYS A 120 -22.71 2.13 3.49
N PRO A 121 -22.61 1.75 2.20
CA PRO A 121 -21.33 1.67 1.54
C PRO A 121 -20.60 3.01 1.51
N VAL A 122 -19.29 2.99 1.71
CA VAL A 122 -18.39 4.14 1.59
C VAL A 122 -17.65 4.06 0.27
N VAL A 123 -17.69 5.14 -0.51
CA VAL A 123 -17.06 5.19 -1.84
C VAL A 123 -15.67 5.80 -1.74
N ILE A 124 -14.69 5.10 -2.31
CA ILE A 124 -13.29 5.52 -2.41
C ILE A 124 -12.98 5.81 -3.88
N GLN A 125 -12.50 7.01 -4.17
CA GLN A 125 -12.22 7.43 -5.54
C GLN A 125 -10.94 6.81 -6.10
N PRO A 126 -10.80 6.72 -7.44
CA PRO A 126 -9.55 6.29 -8.08
C PRO A 126 -8.34 7.07 -7.56
N GLY A 127 -7.24 6.39 -7.27
CA GLY A 127 -5.99 6.99 -6.79
C GLY A 127 -6.06 7.60 -5.38
N SER A 128 -7.14 7.39 -4.63
CA SER A 128 -7.35 7.97 -3.31
C SER A 128 -7.16 6.95 -2.17
N GLN A 129 -7.02 7.47 -0.95
CA GLN A 129 -7.02 6.68 0.27
C GLN A 129 -7.98 7.27 1.30
N GLN A 130 -8.50 6.43 2.18
CA GLN A 130 -9.39 6.84 3.25
C GLN A 130 -9.26 5.92 4.47
N ILE A 131 -9.41 6.48 5.67
CA ILE A 131 -9.63 5.69 6.89
C ILE A 131 -11.13 5.43 7.03
N LEU A 132 -11.51 4.15 7.08
CA LEU A 132 -12.85 3.71 7.43
C LEU A 132 -12.86 3.24 8.88
N LYS A 133 -13.62 3.93 9.72
CA LYS A 133 -13.90 3.47 11.08
C LYS A 133 -15.00 2.43 11.02
N ILE A 134 -14.71 1.23 11.48
CA ILE A 134 -15.69 0.15 11.54
C ILE A 134 -16.21 -0.02 12.97
N ASP A 135 -17.48 -0.39 13.07
CA ASP A 135 -18.10 -0.77 14.34
C ASP A 135 -18.07 -2.30 14.45
N CYS A 136 -16.92 -2.83 14.84
CA CYS A 136 -16.69 -4.25 15.06
C CYS A 136 -15.79 -4.44 16.28
N PRO A 137 -16.16 -5.30 17.24
CA PRO A 137 -15.31 -5.57 18.38
C PRO A 137 -13.97 -6.20 17.98
N ALA A 138 -12.95 -5.95 18.79
CA ALA A 138 -11.66 -6.61 18.64
C ALA A 138 -11.78 -8.14 18.71
N ASP A 139 -10.91 -8.81 17.95
CA ASP A 139 -10.75 -10.25 17.80
C ASP A 139 -11.99 -10.99 17.26
N GLN A 140 -12.90 -10.24 16.62
CA GLN A 140 -14.01 -10.77 15.82
C GLN A 140 -13.70 -10.64 14.33
N GLY A 141 -14.74 -10.58 13.50
CA GLY A 141 -14.60 -10.13 12.12
C GLY A 141 -15.84 -9.42 11.62
N ALA A 142 -15.72 -8.85 10.43
CA ALA A 142 -16.79 -8.11 9.78
C ALA A 142 -17.01 -8.60 8.35
N ALA A 143 -18.27 -8.89 8.03
CA ALA A 143 -18.68 -9.19 6.66
C ALA A 143 -18.37 -7.96 5.78
N THR A 144 -17.52 -8.13 4.79
CA THR A 144 -17.03 -7.05 3.95
C THR A 144 -17.36 -7.34 2.50
N THR A 145 -17.95 -6.37 1.82
CA THR A 145 -18.26 -6.44 0.40
C THR A 145 -17.65 -5.26 -0.32
N LEU A 146 -17.05 -5.50 -1.49
CA LEU A 146 -16.56 -4.45 -2.38
C LEU A 146 -17.26 -4.54 -3.73
N ALA A 147 -17.61 -3.36 -4.26
CA ALA A 147 -18.16 -3.19 -5.59
C ALA A 147 -17.44 -2.06 -6.32
N TYR A 148 -17.13 -2.22 -7.60
CA TYR A 148 -16.60 -1.13 -8.42
C TYR A 148 -17.72 -0.48 -9.22
N LYS A 149 -17.56 0.81 -9.52
CA LYS A 149 -18.46 1.52 -10.44
C LYS A 149 -18.04 1.23 -11.88
N GLU A 150 -18.98 0.79 -12.69
CA GLU A 150 -18.83 0.69 -14.14
C GLU A 150 -20.02 1.37 -14.78
N GLU A 151 -19.74 2.42 -15.55
CA GLU A 151 -20.75 3.37 -16.03
C GLU A 151 -21.56 3.90 -14.83
N ASP A 152 -22.84 3.54 -14.75
CA ASP A 152 -23.75 3.90 -13.65
C ASP A 152 -24.21 2.70 -12.81
N THR A 153 -23.56 1.54 -12.97
CA THR A 153 -23.88 0.34 -12.20
C THR A 153 -22.75 -0.04 -11.24
N TRP A 154 -23.11 -0.45 -10.03
CA TRP A 154 -22.18 -1.03 -9.06
C TRP A 154 -22.09 -2.55 -9.25
N ARG A 155 -20.91 -3.06 -9.57
CA ARG A 155 -20.66 -4.49 -9.73
C ARG A 155 -19.85 -5.03 -8.56
N LYS A 156 -20.46 -5.94 -7.79
CA LYS A 156 -19.77 -6.67 -6.71
C LYS A 156 -18.68 -7.55 -7.30
N PHE A 157 -17.48 -7.50 -6.73
CA PHE A 157 -16.35 -8.33 -7.17
C PHE A 157 -15.63 -9.04 -6.02
N PHE A 158 -15.92 -8.66 -4.77
CA PHE A 158 -15.32 -9.24 -3.60
C PHE A 158 -16.32 -9.27 -2.45
N SER A 159 -16.38 -10.39 -1.73
CA SER A 159 -17.18 -10.54 -0.52
C SER A 159 -16.51 -11.57 0.37
N THR A 160 -16.21 -11.20 1.61
CA THR A 160 -15.56 -12.08 2.58
C THR A 160 -15.91 -11.68 4.00
N TYR A 161 -15.46 -12.46 4.98
CA TYR A 161 -15.46 -12.07 6.38
C TYR A 161 -14.01 -11.74 6.79
N LEU A 162 -13.75 -10.48 7.13
CA LEU A 162 -12.40 -10.01 7.47
C LEU A 162 -12.20 -10.00 8.98
N PRO A 163 -11.11 -10.59 9.50
CA PRO A 163 -10.82 -10.54 10.92
C PRO A 163 -10.44 -9.11 11.36
N VAL A 164 -10.74 -8.80 12.62
CA VAL A 164 -10.41 -7.53 13.26
C VAL A 164 -9.51 -7.84 14.44
N HIS A 165 -8.19 -7.70 14.27
CA HIS A 165 -7.23 -8.06 15.31
C HIS A 165 -6.94 -6.86 16.23
N LYS A 166 -7.02 -7.06 17.54
CA LYS A 166 -6.85 -5.99 18.54
C LYS A 166 -5.55 -5.18 18.43
N ASP A 167 -4.47 -5.85 18.04
CA ASP A 167 -3.11 -5.29 18.05
C ASP A 167 -2.56 -5.03 16.63
N GLN A 168 -3.44 -5.07 15.62
CA GLN A 168 -3.04 -4.85 14.23
C GLN A 168 -3.91 -3.79 13.56
N ARG A 169 -3.30 -3.01 12.67
CA ARG A 169 -4.02 -2.18 11.71
C ARG A 169 -4.34 -3.03 10.48
N CYS A 170 -5.60 -2.98 10.03
CA CYS A 170 -5.97 -3.55 8.74
C CYS A 170 -5.78 -2.51 7.64
N MET A 171 -5.11 -2.91 6.56
CA MET A 171 -5.08 -2.17 5.31
C MET A 171 -5.73 -3.00 4.21
N ILE A 172 -6.67 -2.40 3.48
CA ILE A 172 -7.28 -2.97 2.29
C ILE A 172 -6.76 -2.19 1.10
N VAL A 173 -5.92 -2.84 0.30
CA VAL A 173 -5.33 -2.25 -0.90
C VAL A 173 -5.96 -2.86 -2.14
N LEU A 174 -6.46 -2.00 -3.01
CA LEU A 174 -7.08 -2.35 -4.27
C LEU A 174 -6.10 -2.02 -5.38
N VAL A 175 -5.63 -3.04 -6.10
CA VAL A 175 -4.75 -2.89 -7.28
C VAL A 175 -5.44 -3.38 -8.53
N GLN A 176 -5.17 -2.74 -9.66
CA GLN A 176 -5.71 -3.16 -10.95
C GLN A 176 -4.62 -3.81 -11.80
N THR A 177 -4.85 -5.06 -12.20
CA THR A 177 -3.94 -5.85 -13.05
C THR A 177 -4.71 -6.25 -14.30
N GLY A 178 -4.52 -5.48 -15.38
CA GLY A 178 -5.36 -5.57 -16.57
C GLY A 178 -6.79 -5.12 -16.27
N GLU A 179 -7.77 -5.98 -16.54
CA GLU A 179 -9.20 -5.71 -16.28
C GLU A 179 -9.64 -6.13 -14.86
N LYS A 180 -8.82 -6.88 -14.13
CA LYS A 180 -9.18 -7.41 -12.81
C LYS A 180 -8.72 -6.47 -11.71
N ILE A 181 -9.60 -6.24 -10.72
CA ILE A 181 -9.24 -5.61 -9.45
C ILE A 181 -8.89 -6.73 -8.47
N GLN A 182 -7.67 -6.68 -7.93
CA GLN A 182 -7.23 -7.54 -6.84
C GLN A 182 -7.38 -6.80 -5.52
N VAL A 183 -7.80 -7.54 -4.49
CA VAL A 183 -7.94 -7.05 -3.12
C VAL A 183 -6.84 -7.68 -2.30
N LYS A 184 -5.93 -6.85 -1.76
CA LYS A 184 -4.95 -7.29 -0.79
C LYS A 184 -5.32 -6.79 0.59
N GLN A 185 -5.32 -7.70 1.55
CA GLN A 185 -5.46 -7.39 2.96
C GLN A 185 -4.09 -7.50 3.60
N ILE A 186 -3.71 -6.50 4.36
CA ILE A 186 -2.48 -6.47 5.13
C ILE A 186 -2.84 -6.17 6.56
N PHE A 187 -2.34 -7.01 7.47
CA PHE A 187 -2.45 -6.80 8.90
C PHE A 187 -1.09 -6.41 9.42
N GLU A 188 -0.94 -5.13 9.71
CA GLU A 188 0.29 -4.53 10.19
C GLU A 188 0.26 -4.51 11.71
N ASN A 189 1.28 -5.10 12.35
CA ASN A 189 1.40 -5.04 13.80
C ASN A 189 1.58 -3.59 14.26
N LEU A 190 0.71 -3.14 15.16
CA LEU A 190 0.84 -1.86 15.82
C LEU A 190 1.76 -2.05 17.03
N ASP A 191 3.06 -2.26 16.78
CA ASP A 191 4.03 -2.37 17.87
C ASP A 191 4.02 -1.08 18.70
N ARG A 192 3.40 -1.12 19.89
CA ARG A 192 3.43 -0.01 20.85
C ARG A 192 4.81 0.19 21.52
N ASN A 193 5.83 -0.58 21.15
CA ASN A 193 7.10 -0.67 21.89
C ASN A 193 8.36 -0.93 21.05
N SER A 194 8.43 -0.49 19.79
CA SER A 194 9.74 -0.40 19.12
C SER A 194 10.52 0.81 19.65
N LYS A 195 11.02 0.71 20.89
CA LYS A 195 12.19 1.50 21.29
C LYS A 195 13.28 1.18 20.28
N VAL A 196 13.70 2.20 19.55
CA VAL A 196 14.87 2.16 18.68
C VAL A 196 16.05 1.69 19.52
N SER A 197 16.37 0.40 19.44
CA SER A 197 17.68 -0.10 19.79
C SER A 197 18.61 0.32 18.66
N THR A 198 19.19 1.51 18.81
CA THR A 198 20.38 1.92 18.07
C THR A 198 21.52 0.93 18.39
N PRO A 199 22.23 0.38 17.38
CA PRO A 199 23.56 -0.17 17.61
C PRO A 199 24.54 0.93 18.05
#